data_AF-A0A7R9IA56-F1
#
_entry.id   AF-A0A7R9IA56-F1
#
_cell.length_a   1.000
_cell.length_b   1.000
_cell.length_c   1.000
_cell.angle_alpha   90.00
_cell.angle_beta   90.00
_cell.angle_gamma   90.00
#
_symmetry.space_group_name_H-M   'P 1'
#
loop_
_entity.id
_entity.type
_entity.pdbx_description
1 polymer ?
#
loop_
_entity_poly.entity_id
_entity_poly.type
_entity_poly.pdbx_seq_one_letter_code
_entity_poly.pdbx_strand_id
1 'polypeptide(L)'
;STSECPVPVSARSDGRVRVEVRDLVSRFTNDTLASTSFGFQMNSFKKTNERYFESSRDLTRFHGTRNLIFLAFMFVPRFAKFLRLRIIPSEIIGFLRSLIVSHVTKRETEETSRPDMLQLLIDTRKKQLRRSSEGQRGESAPK
;
A
#
# COMPACT_ATOMS: atom_id res chain seq x y z
N SER A 1 -1.46 -33.77 3.28
CA SER A 1 -0.76 -32.60 2.72
C SER A 1 -1.17 -31.37 3.51
N THR A 2 -0.56 -31.17 4.68
CA THR A 2 -0.84 -30.03 5.57
C THR A 2 -0.02 -28.86 5.08
N SER A 3 -0.66 -27.93 4.37
CA SER A 3 -0.07 -26.63 4.06
C SER A 3 0.26 -25.93 5.38
N GLU A 4 1.53 -25.91 5.77
CA GLU A 4 2.01 -25.22 6.96
C GLU A 4 1.54 -23.77 6.93
N CYS A 5 0.83 -23.36 7.98
CA CYS A 5 0.51 -21.97 8.19
C CYS A 5 1.84 -21.23 8.47
N PRO A 6 2.23 -20.23 7.68
CA PRO A 6 3.44 -19.43 7.88
C PRO A 6 3.33 -18.45 9.07
N VAL A 7 2.34 -18.68 9.95
CA VAL A 7 2.17 -17.95 11.20
C VAL A 7 3.09 -18.62 12.21
N PRO A 8 3.88 -17.87 13.01
CA PRO A 8 4.70 -18.45 14.07
C PRO A 8 3.77 -18.97 15.18
N VAL A 9 3.33 -20.22 15.01
CA VAL A 9 2.47 -20.95 15.94
C VAL A 9 3.34 -21.89 16.73
N SER A 10 3.54 -21.61 18.01
CA SER A 10 4.24 -22.54 18.92
C SER A 10 3.21 -23.34 19.70
N ALA A 11 3.05 -24.60 19.33
CA ALA A 11 2.21 -25.55 20.07
C ALA A 11 2.94 -25.99 21.34
N ARG A 12 2.25 -25.90 22.49
CA ARG A 12 2.73 -26.46 23.76
C ARG A 12 2.18 -27.87 23.97
N SER A 13 2.89 -28.67 24.76
CA SER A 13 2.54 -30.05 25.10
C SER A 13 1.22 -30.18 25.89
N ASP A 14 0.69 -29.08 26.44
CA ASP A 14 -0.59 -29.00 27.15
C ASP A 14 -1.79 -28.76 26.20
N GLY A 15 -1.59 -28.84 24.89
CA GLY A 15 -2.61 -28.58 23.87
C GLY A 15 -2.89 -27.08 23.66
N ARG A 16 -2.15 -26.17 24.31
CA ARG A 16 -2.31 -24.73 24.11
C ARG A 16 -1.42 -24.23 22.99
N VAL A 17 -1.92 -23.22 22.29
CA VAL A 17 -1.21 -22.61 21.16
C VAL A 17 -0.76 -21.20 21.54
N ARG A 18 0.52 -20.92 21.40
CA ARG A 18 1.07 -19.55 21.49
C ARG A 18 1.11 -18.94 20.11
N VAL A 19 0.51 -17.76 19.98
CA VAL A 19 0.50 -16.97 18.75
C VAL A 19 1.08 -15.59 19.05
N GLU A 20 1.98 -15.13 18.19
CA GLU A 20 2.45 -13.75 18.24
C GLU A 20 1.37 -12.81 17.69
N VAL A 21 0.64 -12.15 18.60
CA VAL A 21 -0.49 -11.26 18.25
C VAL A 21 -0.06 -10.13 17.32
N ARG A 22 1.15 -9.58 17.51
CA ARG A 22 1.67 -8.48 16.67
C ARG A 22 1.82 -8.90 15.20
N ASP A 23 2.38 -10.08 14.94
CA ASP A 23 2.54 -10.60 13.58
C ASP A 23 1.17 -10.92 12.96
N LEU A 24 0.28 -11.54 13.74
CA LEU A 24 -1.09 -11.86 13.31
C LEU A 24 -1.88 -10.62 12.89
N VAL A 25 -1.89 -9.59 13.74
CA VAL A 25 -2.59 -8.32 13.45
C VAL A 25 -1.95 -7.65 12.23
N SER A 26 -0.61 -7.63 12.13
CA SER A 26 0.09 -7.04 10.99
C SER A 26 -0.31 -7.70 9.66
N ARG A 27 -0.39 -9.03 9.62
CA ARG A 27 -0.85 -9.78 8.44
C ARG A 27 -2.30 -9.47 8.09
N PHE A 28 -3.18 -9.49 9.09
CA PHE A 28 -4.60 -9.21 8.90
C PHE A 28 -4.85 -7.79 8.38
N THR A 29 -4.18 -6.79 8.98
CA THR A 29 -4.27 -5.40 8.56
C THR A 29 -3.74 -5.22 7.14
N ASN A 30 -2.60 -5.84 6.80
CA ASN A 30 -2.03 -5.73 5.45
C ASN A 30 -2.93 -6.36 4.38
N ASP A 31 -3.55 -7.52 4.63
CA ASP A 31 -4.47 -8.15 3.68
C ASP A 31 -5.79 -7.35 3.54
N THR A 32 -6.32 -6.85 4.65
CA THR A 32 -7.50 -5.98 4.63
C THR A 32 -7.21 -4.70 3.84
N LEU A 33 -6.06 -4.06 4.06
CA LEU A 33 -5.65 -2.85 3.35
C LEU A 33 -5.46 -3.12 1.85
N ALA A 34 -4.80 -4.21 1.50
CA ALA A 34 -4.63 -4.67 0.12
C ALA A 34 -5.97 -4.85 -0.62
N SER A 35 -6.88 -5.60 0.01
CA SER A 35 -8.19 -5.94 -0.57
C SER A 35 -9.12 -4.75 -0.70
N THR A 36 -9.12 -3.86 0.31
CA THR A 36 -10.02 -2.67 0.33
C THR A 36 -9.48 -1.50 -0.48
N SER A 37 -8.17 -1.28 -0.47
CA SER A 37 -7.57 -0.10 -1.13
C SER A 37 -7.32 -0.34 -2.60
N PHE A 38 -6.73 -1.49 -2.95
CA PHE A 38 -6.23 -1.78 -4.30
C PHE A 38 -7.00 -2.89 -5.01
N GLY A 39 -7.88 -3.56 -4.28
CA GLY A 39 -8.77 -4.57 -4.83
C GLY A 39 -8.11 -5.91 -5.16
N PHE A 40 -6.90 -6.18 -4.66
CA PHE A 40 -6.23 -7.47 -4.85
C PHE A 40 -6.28 -8.28 -3.55
N GLN A 41 -6.46 -9.60 -3.67
CA GLN A 41 -6.43 -10.51 -2.52
C GLN A 41 -4.98 -10.92 -2.26
N MET A 42 -4.44 -10.54 -1.10
CA MET A 42 -3.14 -11.00 -0.66
C MET A 42 -3.30 -11.91 0.53
N ASN A 43 -3.55 -13.17 0.21
CA ASN A 43 -3.58 -14.26 1.18
C ASN A 43 -2.24 -14.38 1.93
N SER A 44 -1.98 -13.47 2.87
CA SER A 44 -0.72 -13.28 3.62
C SER A 44 -0.52 -14.39 4.68
N PHE A 45 -1.56 -15.21 4.86
CA PHE A 45 -1.56 -16.47 5.61
C PHE A 45 -1.19 -17.68 4.75
N LYS A 46 -1.06 -17.52 3.43
CA LYS A 46 -0.51 -18.52 2.53
C LYS A 46 0.80 -17.97 1.98
N LYS A 47 1.69 -18.84 1.50
CA LYS A 47 3.01 -18.48 0.96
C LYS A 47 2.96 -17.64 -0.34
N THR A 48 1.77 -17.18 -0.72
CA THR A 48 1.50 -16.47 -1.96
C THR A 48 1.59 -14.97 -1.68
N ASN A 49 2.58 -14.29 -2.27
CA ASN A 49 2.87 -12.85 -2.16
C ASN A 49 3.74 -12.38 -0.97
N GLU A 50 4.78 -13.15 -0.64
CA GLU A 50 5.79 -12.78 0.38
C GLU A 50 6.37 -11.37 0.15
N ARG A 51 6.68 -10.99 -1.10
CA ARG A 51 7.34 -9.71 -1.40
C ARG A 51 6.54 -8.46 -0.99
N TYR A 52 5.22 -8.47 -1.13
CA TYR A 52 4.40 -7.35 -0.66
C TYR A 52 4.26 -7.35 0.84
N PHE A 53 4.06 -8.53 1.44
CA PHE A 53 3.98 -8.63 2.89
C PHE A 53 5.28 -8.14 3.54
N GLU A 54 6.43 -8.50 2.96
CA GLU A 54 7.74 -8.00 3.39
C GLU A 54 7.88 -6.49 3.18
N SER A 55 7.52 -5.97 2.00
CA SER A 55 7.59 -4.52 1.72
C SER A 55 6.70 -3.70 2.65
N SER A 56 5.50 -4.20 2.96
CA SER A 56 4.54 -3.54 3.88
C SER A 56 4.96 -3.68 5.35
N ARG A 57 5.53 -4.83 5.73
CA ARG A 57 6.13 -5.04 7.05
C ARG A 57 7.32 -4.11 7.25
N ASP A 58 8.21 -4.00 6.28
CA ASP A 58 9.35 -3.10 6.34
C ASP A 58 8.88 -1.64 6.37
N LEU A 59 7.85 -1.28 5.60
CA LEU A 59 7.25 0.06 5.65
C LEU A 59 6.75 0.43 7.06
N THR A 60 6.10 -0.50 7.76
CA THR A 60 5.50 -0.31 9.09
C THR A 60 6.48 -0.52 10.23
N ARG A 61 7.68 -1.06 9.96
CA ARG A 61 8.72 -1.29 10.95
C ARG A 61 9.49 0.00 11.24
N PHE A 62 9.07 0.66 12.32
CA PHE A 62 9.66 1.88 12.87
C PHE A 62 10.70 1.52 13.95
N HIS A 63 11.93 1.22 13.54
CA HIS A 63 13.05 0.96 14.46
C HIS A 63 14.31 1.72 14.06
N GLY A 64 15.14 2.04 15.06
CA GLY A 64 16.48 2.61 14.89
C GLY A 64 16.50 3.97 14.19
N THR A 65 17.33 4.08 13.16
CA THR A 65 17.57 5.30 12.37
C THR A 65 16.30 5.85 11.70
N ARG A 66 15.32 4.97 11.41
CA ARG A 66 14.07 5.38 10.78
C ARG A 66 13.14 6.17 11.71
N ASN A 67 13.21 5.89 13.01
CA ASN A 67 12.51 6.68 14.03
C ASN A 67 13.12 8.07 14.15
N LEU A 68 14.45 8.17 14.04
CA LEU A 68 15.14 9.45 14.04
C LEU A 68 14.78 10.28 12.80
N ILE A 69 14.71 9.67 11.61
CA ILE A 69 14.26 10.34 10.39
C ILE A 69 12.81 10.83 10.55
N PHE A 70 11.93 9.98 11.09
CA PHE A 70 10.54 10.35 11.35
C PHE A 70 10.43 11.52 12.34
N LEU A 71 11.20 11.47 13.44
CA LEU A 71 11.30 12.53 14.43
C LEU A 71 11.81 13.84 13.82
N ALA A 72 12.86 13.76 12.99
CA ALA A 72 13.40 14.92 12.29
C ALA A 72 12.37 15.57 11.35
N PHE A 73 11.54 14.78 10.68
CA PHE A 73 10.43 15.29 9.87
C PHE A 73 9.34 15.95 10.72
N MET A 74 9.07 15.42 11.92
CA MET A 74 8.05 15.94 12.83
C MET A 74 8.49 17.27 13.48
N PHE A 75 9.73 17.37 13.95
CA PHE A 75 10.22 18.55 14.67
C PHE A 75 10.84 19.61 13.74
N VAL A 76 11.52 19.21 12.67
CA VAL A 76 12.27 20.14 11.79
C VAL A 76 12.07 19.78 10.31
N PRO A 77 10.85 19.95 9.76
CA PRO A 77 10.53 19.53 8.40
C PRO A 77 11.37 20.22 7.31
N ARG A 78 11.84 21.46 7.55
CA ARG A 78 12.70 22.18 6.61
C ARG A 78 14.11 21.59 6.54
N PHE A 79 14.66 21.14 7.67
CA PHE A 79 15.98 20.50 7.72
C PHE A 79 15.92 19.09 7.13
N ALA A 80 14.87 18.33 7.44
CA ALA A 80 14.65 17.01 6.85
C ALA A 80 14.54 17.07 5.31
N LYS A 81 13.86 18.10 4.77
CA LYS A 81 13.81 18.37 3.32
C LYS A 81 15.17 18.77 2.74
N PHE A 82 15.94 19.59 3.46
CA PHE A 82 17.28 20.00 3.04
C PHE A 82 18.24 18.81 2.94
N LEU A 83 18.21 17.90 3.92
CA LEU A 83 19.05 16.68 3.93
C LEU A 83 18.55 15.58 2.97
N ARG A 84 17.45 15.82 2.23
CA ARG A 84 16.81 14.85 1.33
C ARG A 84 16.51 13.51 2.01
N LEU A 85 16.24 13.52 3.33
CA LEU A 85 15.91 12.32 4.06
C LEU A 85 14.58 11.76 3.53
N ARG A 86 14.51 10.44 3.34
CA ARG A 86 13.30 9.76 2.88
C ARG A 86 12.74 8.90 4.00
N ILE A 87 11.49 9.16 4.39
CA ILE A 87 10.76 8.36 5.38
C ILE A 87 10.50 6.95 4.83
N ILE A 88 10.20 6.87 3.53
CA ILE A 88 9.92 5.63 2.82
C ILE A 88 11.10 5.32 1.87
N PRO A 89 11.73 4.14 1.98
CA PRO A 89 12.75 3.67 1.05
C PRO A 89 12.27 3.72 -0.41
N SER A 90 13.15 4.07 -1.33
CA SER A 90 12.82 4.16 -2.76
C SER A 90 12.44 2.82 -3.38
N GLU A 91 12.98 1.72 -2.88
CA GLU A 91 12.63 0.38 -3.33
C GLU A 91 11.15 0.06 -3.08
N ILE A 92 10.65 0.36 -1.87
CA ILE A 92 9.25 0.17 -1.51
C ILE A 92 8.35 1.06 -2.38
N ILE A 93 8.75 2.31 -2.63
CA ILE A 93 8.01 3.22 -3.51
C ILE A 93 7.95 2.65 -4.93
N GLY A 94 9.07 2.17 -5.47
CA GLY A 94 9.14 1.59 -6.82
C GLY A 94 8.26 0.35 -6.94
N PHE A 95 8.30 -0.54 -5.95
CA PHE A 95 7.45 -1.72 -5.88
C PHE A 95 5.97 -1.35 -5.85
N LEU A 96 5.54 -0.52 -4.90
CA LEU A 96 4.13 -0.10 -4.80
C LEU A 96 3.65 0.63 -6.06
N ARG A 97 4.50 1.46 -6.66
CA ARG A 97 4.18 2.15 -7.93
C ARG A 97 3.96 1.15 -9.05
N SER A 98 4.89 0.20 -9.24
CA SER A 98 4.76 -0.81 -10.28
C SER A 98 3.49 -1.63 -10.11
N LEU A 99 3.17 -2.04 -8.87
CA LEU A 99 1.96 -2.78 -8.54
C LEU A 99 0.70 -1.98 -8.86
N ILE A 100 0.58 -0.74 -8.37
CA ILE A 100 -0.60 0.10 -8.61
C ILE A 100 -0.77 0.36 -10.11
N VAL A 101 0.30 0.69 -10.83
CA VAL A 101 0.24 0.95 -12.28
C VAL A 101 -0.28 -0.28 -13.02
N SER A 102 0.27 -1.48 -12.74
CA SER A 102 -0.22 -2.72 -13.36
C SER A 102 -1.70 -2.97 -13.10
N HIS A 103 -2.19 -2.69 -11.88
CA HIS A 103 -3.61 -2.84 -11.55
C HIS A 103 -4.50 -1.79 -12.23
N VAL A 104 -4.05 -0.54 -12.32
CA VAL A 104 -4.78 0.51 -13.05
C VAL A 104 -4.86 0.15 -14.53
N THR A 105 -3.73 -0.21 -15.16
CA THR A 105 -3.68 -0.60 -16.57
C THR A 105 -4.59 -1.79 -16.85
N LYS A 106 -4.55 -2.83 -16.00
CA LYS A 106 -5.43 -4.00 -16.14
C LYS A 106 -6.91 -3.63 -16.12
N ARG A 107 -7.33 -2.72 -15.23
CA ARG A 107 -8.73 -2.26 -15.14
C ARG A 107 -9.14 -1.38 -16.30
N GLU A 108 -8.21 -0.60 -16.85
CA GLU A 108 -8.44 0.20 -18.05
C GLU A 108 -8.58 -0.68 -19.31
N THR A 109 -7.88 -1.82 -19.38
CA THR A 109 -7.94 -2.73 -20.54
C THR A 109 -9.07 -3.76 -20.47
N GLU A 110 -9.34 -4.33 -19.29
CA GLU A 110 -10.30 -5.43 -19.12
C GLU A 110 -11.69 -4.97 -18.66
N GLU A 111 -11.91 -3.65 -18.56
CA GLU A 111 -13.16 -2.99 -18.13
C GLU A 111 -13.77 -3.57 -16.82
N THR A 112 -12.93 -4.19 -15.98
CA THR A 112 -13.35 -4.81 -14.74
C THR A 112 -13.42 -3.74 -13.65
N SER A 113 -14.61 -3.17 -13.48
CA SER A 113 -14.89 -2.21 -12.41
C SER A 113 -15.24 -2.93 -11.11
N ARG A 114 -14.41 -2.73 -10.08
CA ARG A 114 -14.70 -3.16 -8.71
C ARG A 114 -14.94 -1.91 -7.85
N PRO A 115 -16.00 -1.83 -7.04
CA PRO A 115 -16.28 -0.67 -6.20
C PRO A 115 -15.32 -0.62 -4.99
N ASP A 116 -14.07 -0.21 -5.23
CA ASP A 116 -13.03 -0.04 -4.20
C ASP A 116 -12.37 1.35 -4.28
N MET A 117 -11.47 1.65 -3.34
CA MET A 117 -10.84 2.97 -3.28
C MET A 117 -10.01 3.29 -4.54
N LEU A 118 -9.35 2.28 -5.14
CA LEU A 118 -8.59 2.46 -6.37
C LEU A 118 -9.49 2.88 -7.53
N GLN A 119 -10.69 2.31 -7.64
CA GLN A 119 -11.66 2.71 -8.66
C GLN A 119 -12.10 4.17 -8.47
N LEU A 120 -12.38 4.58 -7.23
CA LEU A 120 -12.73 5.97 -6.92
C LEU A 120 -11.63 6.95 -7.36
N LEU A 121 -10.35 6.58 -7.17
CA LEU A 121 -9.21 7.39 -7.60
C LEU A 121 -9.10 7.49 -9.12
N ILE A 122 -9.33 6.39 -9.84
CA ILE A 122 -9.36 6.37 -11.32
C ILE A 122 -10.47 7.28 -11.83
N ASP A 123 -11.68 7.16 -11.28
CA ASP A 123 -12.84 7.94 -11.71
C ASP A 123 -12.68 9.43 -11.40
N THR A 124 -12.12 9.75 -10.23
CA THR A 124 -11.77 11.13 -9.86
C THR A 124 -10.76 11.72 -10.83
N ARG A 125 -9.70 10.97 -11.20
CA ARG A 125 -8.71 11.42 -12.19
C ARG A 125 -9.36 11.69 -13.55
N LYS A 126 -10.22 10.77 -14.03
CA LYS A 126 -10.95 10.95 -15.29
C LYS A 126 -11.84 12.21 -15.26
N LYS A 127 -12.54 12.46 -14.15
CA LYS A 127 -13.36 13.66 -13.95
C LYS A 127 -12.54 14.96 -13.96
N GLN A 128 -11.37 14.97 -13.32
CA GLN A 128 -10.47 16.14 -13.30
C GLN A 128 -9.93 16.46 -14.71
N LEU A 129 -9.60 15.44 -15.50
CA LEU A 129 -9.15 15.60 -16.88
C LEU A 129 -10.24 16.23 -17.75
N ARG A 130 -11.49 15.75 -17.65
CA ARG A 130 -12.64 16.31 -18.38
C ARG A 130 -12.88 17.78 -18.05
N ARG A 131 -12.82 18.15 -16.76
CA ARG A 131 -12.98 19.54 -16.31
C ARG A 131 -11.88 20.45 -16.84
N SER A 132 -10.65 19.95 -16.93
CA SER A 132 -9.51 20.73 -17.46
C SER A 132 -9.61 20.96 -18.96
N SER A 133 -10.16 19.99 -19.72
CA SER A 133 -10.44 20.15 -21.15
C SER A 133 -11.63 21.08 -21.45
N GLU A 134 -12.63 21.13 -20.59
CA GLU A 134 -13.79 22.03 -20.74
C GLU A 134 -13.42 23.48 -20.39
N GLY A 135 -12.58 23.71 -19.39
CA GLY A 135 -12.08 25.04 -19.04
C GLY A 135 -11.25 25.72 -20.15
N GLN A 136 -10.58 24.94 -21.01
CA GLN A 136 -9.87 25.48 -22.18
C GLN A 136 -10.81 25.82 -23.36
N ARG A 137 -12.02 25.27 -23.40
CA ARG A 137 -12.99 25.49 -24.49
C ARG A 137 -13.88 26.72 -24.24
N GLY A 138 -13.98 27.18 -22.98
CA GLY A 138 -14.76 28.36 -22.59
C GLY A 138 -14.04 29.70 -22.76
N GLU A 139 -12.71 29.71 -22.89
CA GLU A 139 -11.90 30.93 -23.00
C GLU A 139 -11.77 31.45 -24.45
N SER A 140 -12.23 30.69 -25.45
CA SER A 140 -12.06 31.02 -26.89
C SER A 140 -13.31 31.59 -27.58
N ALA A 141 -14.30 32.09 -26.84
CA ALA A 141 -15.43 32.79 -27.44
C ALA A 141 -15.09 34.29 -27.60
N PRO A 142 -15.09 34.86 -28.81
CA PRO A 142 -14.80 36.28 -28.99
C PRO A 142 -15.94 37.11 -28.40
N LYS A 143 -15.59 38.21 -27.72
CA LYS A 143 -16.52 39.29 -27.40
C LYS A 143 -16.94 40.02 -28.67
#